data_AF-A0A8C1AMF8-F1
#
_entry.id   AF-A0A8C1AMF8-F1
#
_cell.length_a   1.000
_cell.length_b   1.000
_cell.length_c   1.000
_cell.angle_alpha   90.00
_cell.angle_beta   90.00
_cell.angle_gamma   90.00
#
_symmetry.space_group_name_H-M   'P 1'
#
loop_
_entity.id
_entity.type
_entity.pdbx_description
1 polymer ?
#
loop_
_entity_poly.entity_id
_entity_poly.type
_entity_poly.pdbx_seq_one_letter_code
_entity_poly.pdbx_strand_id
1 'polypeptide(L)'
;MDTLVWIWICGALGLVFGSKLEQAIDEECESGSFTRGGECCLLCPPGEGVVKECGATQTECGQCLDSETFSETFSHTERCQTCRECTGLMRMQTPCTDSNDAVCVCNYGYFMSDLTGECEPCTVCPRGQGVLLRCEHSHDTVCEECLDDTYSDQDSTLDPCLPCTICEEGIEILMRNCTPYEDAWCHDPLSPTYPTFASDSSTSVTDPNGLWSPNPGGDATTPKPSSPHFIGRGLNENLIPIYCPILAAVVVGLLAYIIFKRWNSCKQNKQAANNRAATANQTPSPEGEKLHSDSGISVDSQSLQEQQAQTQAQAHTQMHATEQIVVRMDGGAQPDSPPPQA
;
A
#
# COMPACT_ATOMS: atom_id res chain seq x y z
N MET A 1 -18.42 -59.95 -33.58
CA MET A 1 -17.35 -59.52 -32.65
C MET A 1 -17.83 -58.27 -31.89
N ASP A 2 -19.10 -58.19 -31.54
CA ASP A 2 -19.75 -58.78 -30.35
C ASP A 2 -19.75 -57.80 -29.18
N THR A 3 -20.85 -57.04 -29.15
CA THR A 3 -21.39 -56.17 -28.09
C THR A 3 -21.64 -56.89 -26.76
N LEU A 4 -21.23 -58.17 -26.64
CA LEU A 4 -21.30 -59.00 -25.43
C LEU A 4 -20.05 -58.88 -24.53
N VAL A 5 -18.92 -58.38 -25.05
CA VAL A 5 -17.69 -58.24 -24.26
C VAL A 5 -17.71 -57.00 -23.34
N TRP A 6 -18.44 -55.95 -23.73
CA TRP A 6 -18.57 -54.73 -22.92
C TRP A 6 -19.56 -54.87 -21.74
N ILE A 7 -20.54 -55.76 -21.83
CA ILE A 7 -21.55 -55.97 -20.78
C ILE A 7 -20.95 -56.71 -19.57
N TRP A 8 -19.93 -57.56 -19.78
CA TRP A 8 -19.23 -58.24 -18.68
C TRP A 8 -18.22 -57.35 -17.95
N ILE A 9 -17.68 -56.31 -18.59
CA ILE A 9 -16.73 -55.38 -17.96
C ILE A 9 -17.46 -54.39 -17.04
N CYS A 10 -18.71 -54.03 -17.33
CA CYS A 10 -19.52 -53.18 -16.45
C CYS A 10 -20.15 -53.92 -15.26
N GLY A 11 -20.18 -55.27 -15.28
CA GLY A 11 -20.79 -56.08 -14.22
C GLY A 11 -19.87 -56.41 -13.03
N ALA A 12 -18.56 -56.20 -13.15
CA ALA A 12 -17.58 -56.55 -12.10
C ALA A 12 -17.09 -55.36 -11.26
N LEU A 13 -17.46 -54.12 -11.61
CA LEU A 13 -17.16 -52.91 -10.83
C LEU A 13 -18.33 -52.48 -9.92
N GLY A 14 -19.39 -53.28 -9.84
CA GLY A 14 -20.58 -53.02 -9.02
C GLY A 14 -20.55 -53.56 -7.59
N LEU A 15 -19.41 -54.08 -7.10
CA LEU A 15 -19.37 -54.80 -5.80
C LEU A 15 -18.24 -54.42 -4.84
N VAL A 16 -17.61 -53.26 -5.01
CA VAL A 16 -16.73 -52.72 -3.96
C VAL A 16 -16.96 -51.23 -3.89
N PHE A 17 -17.61 -50.79 -2.81
CA PHE A 17 -17.65 -49.44 -2.18
C PHE A 17 -19.00 -49.28 -1.46
N GLY A 18 -19.36 -50.30 -0.69
CA GLY A 18 -20.43 -50.28 0.30
C GLY A 18 -19.82 -50.32 1.69
N SER A 19 -19.02 -49.32 2.03
CA SER A 19 -18.60 -49.07 3.41
C SER A 19 -18.81 -47.58 3.63
N LYS A 20 -20.00 -47.26 4.12
CA LYS A 20 -20.23 -46.05 4.90
C LYS A 20 -19.26 -46.14 6.08
N LEU A 21 -18.04 -45.62 5.91
CA LEU A 21 -17.28 -45.16 7.04
C LEU A 21 -18.02 -43.89 7.45
N GLU A 22 -18.95 -44.04 8.38
CA GLU A 22 -19.24 -42.96 9.32
C GLU A 22 -17.95 -42.78 10.09
N GLN A 23 -17.01 -42.07 9.46
CA GLN A 23 -15.97 -41.36 10.15
C GLN A 23 -16.76 -40.36 10.98
N ALA A 24 -16.96 -40.71 12.26
CA ALA A 24 -17.20 -39.70 13.25
C ALA A 24 -16.14 -38.64 12.97
N ILE A 25 -16.60 -37.43 12.64
CA ILE A 25 -15.76 -36.26 12.70
C ILE A 25 -15.40 -36.20 14.18
N ASP A 26 -14.28 -36.83 14.53
CA ASP A 26 -13.53 -36.44 15.71
C ASP A 26 -13.26 -34.96 15.40
N GLU A 27 -13.99 -34.06 16.06
CA GLU A 27 -13.63 -32.66 16.01
C GLU A 27 -12.26 -32.59 16.67
N GLU A 28 -11.23 -32.69 15.82
CA GLU A 28 -9.85 -32.52 16.19
C GLU A 28 -9.77 -31.16 16.89
N CYS A 29 -9.62 -31.19 18.21
CA CYS A 29 -9.64 -29.98 19.02
C CYS A 29 -8.44 -29.13 18.63
N GLU A 30 -8.68 -27.96 18.03
CA GLU A 30 -7.65 -27.08 17.47
C GLU A 30 -6.64 -26.61 18.52
N SER A 31 -7.06 -26.50 19.79
CA SER A 31 -6.18 -26.18 20.92
C SER A 31 -5.38 -27.37 21.45
N GLY A 32 -5.74 -28.61 21.08
CA GLY A 32 -5.12 -29.84 21.57
C GLY A 32 -5.32 -30.13 23.06
N SER A 33 -6.17 -29.35 23.73
CA SER A 33 -6.40 -29.41 25.18
C SER A 33 -7.88 -29.28 25.51
N PHE A 34 -8.27 -29.82 26.67
CA PHE A 34 -9.66 -29.89 27.11
C PHE A 34 -9.83 -29.38 28.54
N THR A 35 -11.00 -28.83 28.83
CA THR A 35 -11.40 -28.52 30.20
C THR A 35 -11.59 -29.83 31.00
N ARG A 36 -11.66 -29.72 32.33
CA ARG A 36 -12.06 -30.85 33.21
C ARG A 36 -13.46 -31.35 32.91
N GLY A 37 -14.30 -30.56 32.23
CA GLY A 37 -15.62 -30.94 31.76
C GLY A 37 -15.63 -31.70 30.43
N GLY A 38 -14.47 -31.84 29.76
CA GLY A 38 -14.33 -32.51 28.46
C GLY A 38 -14.62 -31.61 27.26
N GLU A 39 -14.68 -30.28 27.45
CA GLU A 39 -14.90 -29.32 26.37
C GLU A 39 -13.54 -28.89 25.78
N CYS A 40 -13.44 -28.74 24.46
CA CYS A 40 -12.22 -28.24 23.81
C CYS A 40 -11.90 -26.82 24.31
N CYS A 41 -10.62 -26.54 24.55
CA CYS A 41 -10.22 -25.23 25.05
C CYS A 41 -10.38 -24.16 23.97
N LEU A 42 -10.95 -23.00 24.34
CA LEU A 42 -11.08 -21.86 23.44
C LEU A 42 -9.72 -21.20 23.22
N LEU A 43 -9.44 -20.82 21.98
CA LEU A 43 -8.26 -20.08 21.58
C LEU A 43 -8.59 -18.58 21.56
N CYS A 44 -7.73 -17.76 22.15
CA CYS A 44 -7.79 -16.32 22.00
C CYS A 44 -7.30 -15.93 20.61
N PRO A 45 -8.04 -15.10 19.87
CA PRO A 45 -7.63 -14.63 18.56
C PRO A 45 -6.48 -13.61 18.64
N PRO A 46 -5.79 -13.32 17.52
CA PRO A 46 -4.85 -12.21 17.44
C PRO A 46 -5.52 -10.89 17.86
N GLY A 47 -4.81 -10.05 18.62
CA GLY A 47 -5.40 -8.89 19.32
C GLY A 47 -5.85 -9.19 20.76
N GLU A 48 -6.01 -10.47 21.12
CA GLU A 48 -6.38 -10.91 22.46
C GLU A 48 -5.38 -11.92 23.03
N GLY A 49 -5.12 -11.80 24.32
CA GLY A 49 -4.26 -12.71 25.07
C GLY A 49 -5.01 -13.38 26.21
N VAL A 50 -4.48 -14.49 26.69
CA VAL A 50 -5.05 -15.28 27.79
C VAL A 50 -4.94 -14.52 29.11
N VAL A 51 -6.08 -14.25 29.73
CA VAL A 51 -6.16 -13.71 31.09
C VAL A 51 -6.20 -14.86 32.10
N LYS A 52 -6.92 -15.93 31.75
CA LYS A 52 -7.09 -17.14 32.55
C LYS A 52 -7.00 -18.37 31.67
N GLU A 53 -6.12 -19.28 32.05
CA GLU A 53 -5.86 -20.52 31.31
C GLU A 53 -7.03 -21.50 31.40
N CYS A 54 -7.17 -22.30 30.35
CA CYS A 54 -8.10 -23.42 30.31
C CYS A 54 -7.76 -24.48 31.38
N GLY A 55 -8.78 -24.98 32.08
CA GLY A 55 -8.58 -26.01 33.10
C GLY A 55 -9.89 -26.47 33.71
N ALA A 56 -10.22 -26.00 34.91
CA ALA A 56 -11.54 -26.25 35.49
C ALA A 56 -12.65 -25.47 34.78
N THR A 57 -12.32 -24.28 34.29
CA THR A 57 -13.16 -23.43 33.46
C THR A 57 -12.52 -23.23 32.09
N GLN A 58 -13.28 -22.65 31.17
CA GLN A 58 -12.80 -22.33 29.83
C GLN A 58 -11.77 -21.19 29.83
N THR A 59 -10.98 -21.06 28.76
CA THR A 59 -10.06 -19.94 28.54
C THR A 59 -10.81 -18.61 28.59
N GLU A 60 -10.26 -17.63 29.31
CA GLU A 60 -10.76 -16.25 29.28
C GLU A 60 -9.74 -15.37 28.57
N CYS A 61 -10.18 -14.70 27.51
CA CYS A 61 -9.38 -13.81 26.67
C CYS A 61 -9.61 -12.35 27.05
N GLY A 62 -8.58 -11.53 26.88
CA GLY A 62 -8.63 -10.08 27.09
C GLY A 62 -7.85 -9.36 26.01
N GLN A 63 -8.31 -8.15 25.65
CA GLN A 63 -7.68 -7.33 24.63
C GLN A 63 -6.27 -6.91 25.03
N CYS A 64 -5.35 -6.97 24.09
CA CYS A 64 -4.04 -6.39 24.24
C CYS A 64 -4.12 -4.87 24.15
N LEU A 65 -3.25 -4.19 24.91
CA LEU A 65 -3.19 -2.74 24.92
C LEU A 65 -2.38 -2.25 23.71
N ASP A 66 -3.05 -1.51 22.83
CA ASP A 66 -2.44 -0.96 21.62
C ASP A 66 -1.16 -0.17 21.95
N SER A 67 -0.13 -0.33 21.11
CA SER A 67 1.24 0.22 21.29
C SER A 67 2.05 -0.24 22.51
N GLU A 68 1.47 -1.01 23.44
CA GLU A 68 2.19 -1.54 24.61
C GLU A 68 2.34 -3.07 24.58
N THR A 69 1.30 -3.77 24.13
CA THR A 69 1.28 -5.24 24.07
C THR A 69 0.57 -5.76 22.82
N PHE A 70 0.92 -6.97 22.39
CA PHE A 70 0.36 -7.60 21.20
C PHE A 70 0.13 -9.12 21.37
N SER A 71 -0.66 -9.70 20.49
CA SER A 71 -0.86 -11.14 20.32
C SER A 71 -1.09 -11.47 18.85
N GLU A 72 -0.19 -12.24 18.24
CA GLU A 72 -0.19 -12.52 16.78
C GLU A 72 -0.87 -13.84 16.39
N THR A 73 -0.98 -14.78 17.32
CA THR A 73 -1.40 -16.16 17.03
C THR A 73 -2.63 -16.56 17.82
N PHE A 74 -3.38 -17.53 17.30
CA PHE A 74 -4.47 -18.14 18.05
C PHE A 74 -3.89 -18.99 19.17
N SER A 75 -4.15 -18.63 20.42
CA SER A 75 -3.57 -19.33 21.56
C SER A 75 -4.50 -19.42 22.75
N HIS A 76 -4.48 -20.58 23.42
CA HIS A 76 -5.23 -20.81 24.67
C HIS A 76 -4.33 -20.73 25.92
N THR A 77 -3.04 -20.46 25.72
CA THR A 77 -2.03 -20.34 26.80
C THR A 77 -1.25 -19.01 26.76
N GLU A 78 -1.07 -18.41 25.60
CA GLU A 78 -0.25 -17.21 25.46
C GLU A 78 -1.01 -15.95 25.91
N ARG A 79 -0.36 -15.15 26.75
CA ARG A 79 -0.84 -13.84 27.17
C ARG A 79 -0.37 -12.78 26.17
N CYS A 80 -0.93 -11.58 26.25
CA CYS A 80 -0.42 -10.43 25.51
C CYS A 80 1.06 -10.22 25.85
N GLN A 81 1.90 -10.18 24.80
CA GLN A 81 3.33 -9.97 24.89
C GLN A 81 3.63 -8.48 24.84
N THR A 82 4.67 -8.01 25.52
CA THR A 82 5.08 -6.60 25.43
C THR A 82 5.68 -6.30 24.06
N CYS A 83 5.29 -5.18 23.47
CA CYS A 83 5.84 -4.72 22.20
C CYS A 83 7.36 -4.56 22.27
N ARG A 84 8.03 -4.90 21.17
CA ARG A 84 9.46 -4.66 21.00
C ARG A 84 9.76 -3.17 20.86
N GLU A 85 10.73 -2.69 21.62
CA GLU A 85 11.27 -1.34 21.46
C GLU A 85 12.46 -1.33 20.49
N CYS A 86 12.40 -0.45 19.48
CA CYS A 86 13.53 -0.23 18.58
C CYS A 86 14.55 0.69 19.24
N THR A 87 15.70 0.15 19.62
CA THR A 87 16.77 0.87 20.32
C THR A 87 18.05 0.95 19.48
N GLY A 88 18.99 1.83 19.87
CA GLY A 88 20.28 1.97 19.19
C GLY A 88 20.15 2.64 17.81
N LEU A 89 20.72 2.00 16.78
CA LEU A 89 20.71 2.47 15.38
C LEU A 89 19.52 1.92 14.58
N MET A 90 18.48 1.44 15.28
CA MET A 90 17.28 0.91 14.65
C MET A 90 16.15 1.94 14.72
N ARG A 91 15.25 1.89 13.74
CA ARG A 91 13.99 2.63 13.70
C ARG A 91 12.82 1.66 13.53
N MET A 92 11.65 2.11 13.92
CA MET A 92 10.40 1.42 13.68
C MET A 92 10.03 1.54 12.19
N GLN A 93 9.84 0.41 11.52
CA GLN A 93 9.29 0.34 10.17
C GLN A 93 7.77 0.15 10.22
N THR A 94 7.32 -0.79 11.06
CA THR A 94 5.90 -1.04 11.31
C THR A 94 5.66 -0.82 12.80
N PRO A 95 4.63 -0.02 13.18
CA PRO A 95 4.30 0.19 14.58
C PRO A 95 3.74 -1.07 15.22
N CYS A 96 3.92 -1.18 16.54
CA CYS A 96 3.24 -2.21 17.30
C CYS A 96 1.74 -1.93 17.35
N THR A 97 0.94 -2.95 17.12
CA THR A 97 -0.52 -2.93 17.28
C THR A 97 -0.93 -4.03 18.24
N ASP A 98 -2.18 -4.03 18.71
CA ASP A 98 -2.74 -5.13 19.52
C ASP A 98 -2.52 -6.55 18.95
N SER A 99 -2.40 -6.67 17.63
CA SER A 99 -2.31 -7.91 16.88
C SER A 99 -0.95 -8.21 16.24
N ASN A 100 0.01 -7.28 16.29
CA ASN A 100 1.33 -7.45 15.66
C ASN A 100 2.41 -6.70 16.42
N ASP A 101 3.60 -7.29 16.53
CA ASP A 101 4.76 -6.63 17.12
C ASP A 101 5.29 -5.48 16.25
N ALA A 102 6.07 -4.58 16.86
CA ALA A 102 6.85 -3.60 16.13
C ALA A 102 7.97 -4.25 15.31
N VAL A 103 8.08 -3.87 14.04
CA VAL A 103 9.18 -4.30 13.16
C VAL A 103 10.28 -3.24 13.19
N CYS A 104 11.44 -3.60 13.71
CA CYS A 104 12.62 -2.73 13.78
C CYS A 104 13.58 -3.00 12.62
N VAL A 105 14.00 -1.94 11.94
CA VAL A 105 15.00 -1.98 10.85
C VAL A 105 16.09 -0.95 11.10
N CYS A 106 17.21 -1.00 10.37
CA CYS A 106 18.24 0.03 10.52
C CYS A 106 17.70 1.43 10.19
N ASN A 107 18.18 2.42 10.93
CA ASN A 107 17.77 3.81 10.78
C ASN A 107 18.24 4.37 9.42
N TYR A 108 17.69 5.51 9.01
CA TYR A 108 18.11 6.17 7.78
C TYR A 108 19.61 6.48 7.81
N GLY A 109 20.30 6.18 6.71
CA GLY A 109 21.76 6.27 6.63
C GLY A 109 22.49 5.08 7.23
N TYR A 110 21.78 4.00 7.58
CA TYR A 110 22.36 2.73 8.03
C TYR A 110 21.71 1.54 7.31
N PHE A 111 22.48 0.47 7.12
CA PHE A 111 22.02 -0.80 6.58
C PHE A 111 22.39 -1.96 7.50
N MET A 112 21.65 -3.07 7.42
CA MET A 112 21.98 -4.29 8.14
C MET A 112 23.13 -5.00 7.46
N SER A 113 24.29 -5.10 8.12
CA SER A 113 25.46 -5.80 7.58
C SER A 113 25.34 -7.30 7.81
N ASP A 114 25.30 -8.10 6.74
CA ASP A 114 25.27 -9.56 6.83
C ASP A 114 26.52 -10.15 7.50
N LEU A 115 27.62 -9.39 7.53
CA LEU A 115 28.91 -9.83 8.09
C LEU A 115 28.95 -9.68 9.61
N THR A 116 28.45 -8.55 10.14
CA THR A 116 28.49 -8.24 11.57
C THR A 116 27.16 -8.51 12.27
N GLY A 117 26.06 -8.56 11.53
CA GLY A 117 24.70 -8.65 12.07
C GLY A 117 24.24 -7.37 12.75
N GLU A 118 24.93 -6.24 12.51
CA GLU A 118 24.66 -4.95 13.12
C GLU A 118 24.34 -3.89 12.05
N CYS A 119 23.74 -2.78 12.50
CA CYS A 119 23.48 -1.64 11.63
C CYS A 119 24.76 -0.83 11.41
N GLU A 120 25.24 -0.78 10.18
CA GLU A 120 26.43 -0.05 9.77
C GLU A 120 26.06 1.19 8.94
N PRO A 121 26.85 2.28 9.03
CA PRO A 121 26.57 3.48 8.26
C PRO A 121 26.73 3.20 6.76
N CYS A 122 25.83 3.77 5.95
CA CYS A 122 25.88 3.62 4.50
C CYS A 122 27.17 4.23 3.93
N THR A 123 27.71 3.58 2.91
CA THR A 123 28.85 4.07 2.12
C THR A 123 28.46 5.37 1.40
N VAL A 124 29.36 6.35 1.48
CA VAL A 124 29.27 7.61 0.73
C VAL A 124 30.05 7.44 -0.56
N CYS A 125 29.41 7.72 -1.71
CA CYS A 125 30.08 7.70 -2.99
C CYS A 125 30.95 8.96 -3.11
N PRO A 126 32.28 8.81 -3.28
CA PRO A 126 33.18 9.94 -3.36
C PRO A 126 33.03 10.68 -4.70
N ARG A 127 33.54 11.90 -4.75
CA ARG A 127 33.72 12.67 -5.99
C ARG A 127 34.32 11.79 -7.11
N GLY A 128 33.71 11.83 -8.30
CA GLY A 128 34.04 10.93 -9.41
C GLY A 128 33.21 9.65 -9.48
N GLN A 129 32.43 9.36 -8.45
CA GLN A 129 31.49 8.25 -8.40
C GLN A 129 30.07 8.75 -8.10
N GLY A 130 29.10 8.05 -8.65
CA GLY A 130 27.68 8.29 -8.43
C GLY A 130 27.00 7.11 -7.75
N VAL A 131 25.85 7.37 -7.14
CA VAL A 131 25.03 6.32 -6.53
C VAL A 131 24.28 5.54 -7.62
N LEU A 132 24.66 4.27 -7.79
CA LEU A 132 23.96 3.31 -8.64
C LEU A 132 22.76 2.70 -7.92
N LEU A 133 22.98 2.28 -6.66
CA LEU A 133 21.94 1.76 -5.78
C LEU A 133 21.98 2.53 -4.47
N ARG A 134 20.83 3.08 -4.07
CA ARG A 134 20.71 3.82 -2.81
C ARG A 134 20.75 2.85 -1.64
N CYS A 135 21.37 3.28 -0.56
CA CYS A 135 21.30 2.56 0.70
C CYS A 135 19.85 2.41 1.18
N GLU A 136 19.53 1.22 1.66
CA GLU A 136 18.27 0.90 2.34
C GLU A 136 18.59 0.15 3.63
N HIS A 137 17.60 -0.03 4.50
CA HIS A 137 17.80 -0.78 5.74
C HIS A 137 18.36 -2.20 5.56
N SER A 138 18.29 -2.78 4.36
CA SER A 138 18.71 -4.14 4.03
C SER A 138 20.03 -4.24 3.25
N HIS A 139 20.54 -3.15 2.70
CA HIS A 139 21.75 -3.17 1.87
C HIS A 139 22.41 -1.80 1.79
N ASP A 140 23.73 -1.83 1.63
CA ASP A 140 24.55 -0.63 1.51
C ASP A 140 24.34 0.11 0.18
N THR A 141 24.77 1.36 0.13
CA THR A 141 24.97 2.12 -1.11
C THR A 141 25.91 1.37 -2.04
N VAL A 142 25.55 1.28 -3.32
CA VAL A 142 26.46 0.82 -4.38
C VAL A 142 26.84 2.01 -5.23
N CYS A 143 28.15 2.29 -5.29
CA CYS A 143 28.71 3.36 -6.10
C CYS A 143 29.17 2.84 -7.45
N GLU A 144 29.03 3.65 -8.48
CA GLU A 144 29.61 3.43 -9.81
C GLU A 144 30.53 4.59 -10.20
N GLU A 145 31.55 4.31 -11.00
CA GLU A 145 32.40 5.36 -11.55
C GLU A 145 31.65 6.14 -12.63
N CYS A 146 31.76 7.46 -12.60
CA CYS A 146 31.20 8.28 -13.67
C CYS A 146 32.05 8.11 -14.93
N LEU A 147 31.43 7.59 -15.98
CA LEU A 147 32.04 7.38 -17.29
C LEU A 147 31.37 8.31 -18.32
N ASP A 148 32.02 8.46 -19.48
CA ASP A 148 31.50 9.22 -20.62
C ASP A 148 31.11 10.67 -20.25
N ASP A 149 30.04 11.20 -20.85
CA ASP A 149 29.49 12.55 -20.63
C ASP A 149 28.75 12.67 -19.28
N THR A 150 29.32 12.12 -18.20
CA THR A 150 28.78 12.27 -16.84
C THR A 150 29.86 12.63 -15.80
N TYR A 151 29.44 13.25 -14.70
CA TYR A 151 30.32 13.68 -13.60
C TYR A 151 29.65 13.61 -12.23
N SER A 152 30.47 13.61 -11.19
CA SER A 152 30.09 13.81 -9.79
C SER A 152 31.15 14.67 -9.11
N ASP A 153 30.78 15.86 -8.65
CA ASP A 153 31.70 16.88 -8.13
C ASP A 153 31.77 16.95 -6.60
N GLN A 154 30.98 16.12 -5.91
CA GLN A 154 30.90 16.04 -4.45
C GLN A 154 30.72 14.61 -3.95
N ASP A 155 31.01 14.40 -2.67
CA ASP A 155 30.72 13.14 -2.00
C ASP A 155 29.22 13.07 -1.67
N SER A 156 28.53 12.00 -2.06
CA SER A 156 27.08 11.87 -1.89
C SER A 156 26.61 10.44 -1.57
N THR A 157 25.54 10.34 -0.80
CA THR A 157 24.82 9.08 -0.54
C THR A 157 23.54 8.93 -1.37
N LEU A 158 23.18 9.95 -2.16
CA LEU A 158 21.91 10.01 -2.88
C LEU A 158 22.06 10.29 -4.39
N ASP A 159 23.10 11.01 -4.77
CA ASP A 159 23.23 11.58 -6.11
C ASP A 159 23.89 10.59 -7.07
N PRO A 160 23.24 10.25 -8.20
CA PRO A 160 23.87 9.49 -9.27
C PRO A 160 24.84 10.37 -10.08
N CYS A 161 25.58 9.76 -11.02
CA CYS A 161 26.38 10.53 -11.96
C CYS A 161 25.50 11.47 -12.78
N LEU A 162 25.83 12.76 -12.76
CA LEU A 162 25.08 13.81 -13.43
C LEU A 162 25.55 13.97 -14.87
N PRO A 163 24.66 14.22 -15.84
CA PRO A 163 25.07 14.46 -17.21
C PRO A 163 25.86 15.77 -17.32
N CYS A 164 26.91 15.76 -18.13
CA CYS A 164 27.70 16.94 -18.41
C CYS A 164 26.90 17.98 -19.20
N THR A 165 27.19 19.25 -18.95
CA THR A 165 26.73 20.38 -19.74
C THR A 165 27.29 20.30 -21.16
N ILE A 166 26.44 20.48 -22.17
CA ILE A 166 26.82 20.52 -23.59
C ILE A 166 26.74 21.97 -24.06
N CYS A 167 27.87 22.54 -24.48
CA CYS A 167 27.91 23.91 -24.97
C CYS A 167 27.25 24.04 -26.34
N GLU A 168 26.47 25.11 -26.54
CA GLU A 168 25.79 25.34 -27.82
C GLU A 168 26.77 25.77 -28.93
N GLU A 169 26.86 24.98 -29.99
CA GLU A 169 27.76 25.25 -31.12
C GLU A 169 27.45 26.60 -31.78
N GLY A 170 28.47 27.46 -31.86
CA GLY A 170 28.37 28.77 -32.52
C GLY A 170 27.83 29.90 -31.64
N ILE A 171 27.41 29.61 -30.40
CA ILE A 171 27.01 30.61 -29.41
C ILE A 171 27.98 30.58 -28.22
N GLU A 172 28.24 29.40 -27.67
CA GLU A 172 29.09 29.22 -26.49
C GLU A 172 30.45 28.63 -26.86
N ILE A 173 31.48 29.04 -26.13
CA ILE A 173 32.85 28.53 -26.26
C ILE A 173 33.12 27.60 -25.08
N LEU A 174 33.45 26.34 -25.37
CA LEU A 174 33.90 25.38 -24.37
C LEU A 174 35.24 25.84 -23.77
N MET A 175 35.22 26.15 -22.48
CA MET A 175 36.40 26.65 -21.76
C MET A 175 37.11 25.53 -21.00
N ARG A 176 36.35 24.55 -20.48
CA ARG A 176 36.88 23.31 -19.89
C ARG A 176 36.02 22.13 -20.29
N ASN A 177 36.66 21.02 -20.65
CA ASN A 177 35.96 19.76 -20.92
C ASN A 177 35.35 19.18 -19.64
N CYS A 178 34.28 18.41 -19.79
CA CYS A 178 33.77 17.62 -18.69
C CYS A 178 34.77 16.52 -18.30
N THR A 179 34.80 16.19 -17.02
CA THR A 179 35.53 15.03 -16.49
C THR A 179 34.62 14.28 -15.52
N PRO A 180 34.95 13.04 -15.13
CA PRO A 180 34.19 12.34 -14.10
C PRO A 180 34.01 13.12 -12.79
N TYR A 181 34.88 14.10 -12.53
CA TYR A 181 34.94 14.85 -11.27
C TYR A 181 34.38 16.27 -11.35
N GLU A 182 34.13 16.82 -12.54
CA GLU A 182 33.65 18.20 -12.71
C GLU A 182 32.98 18.38 -14.06
N ASP A 183 31.96 19.24 -14.09
CA ASP A 183 31.21 19.56 -15.29
C ASP A 183 32.07 20.27 -16.36
N ALA A 184 31.61 20.21 -17.60
CA ALA A 184 32.06 21.11 -18.65
C ALA A 184 31.71 22.56 -18.31
N TRP A 185 32.60 23.48 -18.65
CA TRP A 185 32.37 24.91 -18.46
C TRP A 185 32.26 25.62 -19.80
N CYS A 186 31.09 26.18 -20.08
CA CYS A 186 30.78 26.95 -21.29
C CYS A 186 30.84 28.45 -20.99
N HIS A 187 31.42 29.22 -21.92
CA HIS A 187 31.46 30.67 -21.85
C HIS A 187 30.72 31.28 -23.04
N ASP A 188 29.70 32.08 -22.78
CA ASP A 188 29.02 32.89 -23.80
C ASP A 188 29.72 34.27 -23.94
N PRO A 189 30.44 34.53 -25.06
CA PRO A 189 31.10 35.80 -25.32
C PRO A 189 30.13 36.95 -25.62
N LEU A 190 28.86 36.66 -25.89
CA LEU A 190 27.80 37.64 -26.09
C LEU A 190 27.03 37.93 -24.79
N SER A 191 27.28 37.17 -23.71
CA SER A 191 26.70 37.47 -22.41
C SER A 191 27.25 38.81 -21.89
N PRO A 192 26.38 39.77 -21.55
CA PRO A 192 26.84 41.03 -21.02
C PRO A 192 27.51 40.79 -19.67
N THR A 193 28.79 41.15 -19.54
CA THR A 193 29.46 41.27 -18.24
C THR A 193 28.86 42.47 -17.49
N TYR A 194 27.66 42.33 -16.96
CA TYR A 194 27.22 43.19 -15.88
C TYR A 194 27.81 42.62 -14.59
N PRO A 195 28.66 43.37 -13.87
CA PRO A 195 28.88 43.03 -12.47
C PRO A 195 27.55 43.23 -11.76
N THR A 196 26.95 42.15 -11.29
CA THR A 196 25.81 42.21 -10.38
C THR A 196 26.30 42.74 -9.02
N PHE A 197 26.61 44.03 -8.94
CA PHE A 197 26.44 44.79 -7.72
C PHE A 197 24.96 45.13 -7.60
N ALA A 198 24.14 44.11 -7.33
CA ALA A 198 22.90 44.35 -6.60
C ALA A 198 23.32 44.62 -5.16
N SER A 199 23.57 45.90 -4.88
CA SER A 199 23.59 46.40 -3.51
C SER A 199 22.18 46.27 -2.96
N ASP A 200 21.85 45.12 -2.38
CA ASP A 200 20.82 45.10 -1.35
C ASP A 200 21.44 45.66 -0.07
N SER A 201 21.50 46.99 -0.03
CA SER A 201 21.47 47.72 1.23
C SER A 201 20.10 47.48 1.87
N SER A 202 20.01 46.42 2.66
CA SER A 202 19.10 46.42 3.80
C SER A 202 19.95 46.49 5.06
N THR A 203 19.80 47.60 5.75
CA THR A 203 20.44 47.98 7.00
C THR A 203 20.29 46.90 8.06
N SER A 204 21.40 46.27 8.45
CA SER A 204 21.49 45.57 9.73
C SER A 204 21.66 46.62 10.84
N VAL A 205 20.55 47.07 11.41
CA VAL A 205 20.57 47.69 12.74
C VAL A 205 20.95 46.58 13.71
N THR A 206 22.19 46.64 14.19
CA THR A 206 22.66 45.81 15.29
C THR A 206 22.00 46.32 16.57
N ASP A 207 21.04 45.58 17.11
CA ASP A 207 20.57 45.77 18.48
C ASP A 207 21.15 44.61 19.32
N PRO A 208 22.12 44.85 20.22
CA PRO A 208 22.74 43.80 21.00
C PRO A 208 21.99 43.66 22.33
N ASN A 209 21.09 42.68 22.44
CA ASN A 209 20.79 41.93 23.68
C ASN A 209 19.57 40.99 23.52
N GLY A 210 19.73 39.71 23.83
CA GLY A 210 18.59 38.86 24.23
C GLY A 210 18.61 37.37 23.85
N LEU A 211 19.36 36.58 24.62
CA LEU A 211 18.94 35.30 25.25
C LEU A 211 18.26 34.18 24.43
N TRP A 212 19.03 33.11 24.21
CA TRP A 212 18.73 31.65 24.28
C TRP A 212 17.24 31.20 24.36
N SER A 213 16.77 30.40 23.39
CA SER A 213 16.21 29.02 23.58
C SER A 213 15.69 28.38 22.27
N PRO A 214 15.96 27.08 22.01
CA PRO A 214 15.51 26.37 20.81
C PRO A 214 14.32 25.43 21.08
N ASN A 215 13.31 25.40 20.19
CA ASN A 215 12.62 24.17 19.75
C ASN A 215 11.68 24.43 18.53
N PRO A 216 11.07 23.40 17.88
CA PRO A 216 11.36 23.08 16.48
C PRO A 216 10.11 23.16 15.58
N GLY A 217 10.29 23.17 14.26
CA GLY A 217 9.16 22.90 13.36
C GLY A 217 9.32 23.38 11.93
N GLY A 218 9.30 22.41 11.00
CA GLY A 218 8.62 22.57 9.73
C GLY A 218 9.44 23.02 8.52
N ASP A 219 10.42 22.22 8.10
CA ASP A 219 11.00 22.37 6.75
C ASP A 219 10.10 21.69 5.71
N ALA A 220 9.17 22.47 5.18
CA ALA A 220 8.55 22.20 3.89
C ALA A 220 9.29 23.01 2.82
N THR A 221 10.32 22.43 2.22
CA THR A 221 10.97 23.00 1.04
C THR A 221 10.32 22.43 -0.22
N THR A 222 9.39 23.17 -0.81
CA THR A 222 8.93 22.95 -2.18
C THR A 222 10.01 23.47 -3.15
N PRO A 223 10.68 22.63 -3.95
CA PRO A 223 11.53 23.11 -5.03
C PRO A 223 10.66 23.62 -6.18
N LYS A 224 11.01 24.81 -6.68
CA LYS A 224 10.41 25.46 -7.85
C LYS A 224 10.90 24.72 -9.11
N PRO A 225 10.01 24.22 -9.99
CA PRO A 225 10.45 23.49 -11.18
C PRO A 225 11.02 24.45 -12.22
N SER A 226 12.30 24.27 -12.55
CA SER A 226 12.90 24.75 -13.77
C SER A 226 12.41 23.90 -14.95
N SER A 227 12.14 24.57 -16.07
CA SER A 227 11.51 24.04 -17.28
C SER A 227 12.30 22.88 -17.92
N PRO A 228 11.65 21.84 -18.47
CA PRO A 228 12.35 20.77 -19.15
C PRO A 228 12.73 21.18 -20.59
N HIS A 229 14.01 21.14 -20.91
CA HIS A 229 14.47 21.08 -22.30
C HIS A 229 14.29 19.65 -22.81
N PHE A 230 13.46 19.52 -23.85
CA PHE A 230 13.08 18.28 -24.50
C PHE A 230 14.21 17.80 -25.42
N ILE A 231 15.00 16.81 -24.99
CA ILE A 231 15.87 16.05 -25.90
C ILE A 231 15.03 15.01 -26.64
N GLY A 232 14.46 15.46 -27.76
CA GLY A 232 13.85 14.60 -28.75
C GLY A 232 14.86 14.20 -29.82
N ARG A 233 15.63 13.13 -29.60
CA ARG A 233 16.25 12.30 -30.66
C ARG A 233 17.00 11.12 -30.02
N GLY A 234 16.34 9.97 -29.92
CA GLY A 234 17.00 8.73 -29.49
C GLY A 234 16.11 7.54 -29.12
N LEU A 235 14.80 7.75 -28.89
CA LEU A 235 13.89 6.67 -28.43
C LEU A 235 13.13 5.94 -29.55
N ASN A 236 13.28 6.35 -30.82
CA ASN A 236 12.41 5.87 -31.91
C ASN A 236 12.83 4.55 -32.59
N GLU A 237 13.94 3.92 -32.20
CA GLU A 237 14.37 2.65 -32.82
C GLU A 237 13.94 1.41 -32.01
N ASN A 238 13.58 1.58 -30.73
CA ASN A 238 13.19 0.49 -29.83
C ASN A 238 11.74 0.57 -29.31
N LEU A 239 11.00 1.64 -29.64
CA LEU A 239 9.60 1.81 -29.22
C LEU A 239 8.65 0.87 -29.98
N ILE A 240 8.89 0.65 -31.27
CA ILE A 240 8.02 -0.17 -32.13
C ILE A 240 7.99 -1.67 -31.73
N PRO A 241 9.14 -2.35 -31.46
CA PRO A 241 9.14 -3.77 -31.11
C PRO A 241 8.64 -4.08 -29.69
N ILE A 242 8.58 -3.09 -28.78
CA ILE A 242 8.09 -3.28 -27.40
C ILE A 242 6.59 -3.01 -27.30
N TYR A 243 6.07 -2.01 -28.02
CA TYR A 243 4.64 -1.70 -27.98
C TYR A 243 3.79 -2.76 -28.70
N CYS A 244 4.29 -3.34 -29.78
CA CYS A 244 3.55 -4.35 -30.55
C CYS A 244 3.20 -5.63 -29.75
N PRO A 245 4.11 -6.27 -28.98
CA PRO A 245 3.78 -7.42 -28.15
C PRO A 245 2.90 -7.06 -26.95
N ILE A 246 3.07 -5.87 -26.35
CA ILE A 246 2.23 -5.41 -25.24
C ILE A 246 0.78 -5.20 -25.71
N LEU A 247 0.58 -4.52 -26.84
CA LEU A 247 -0.75 -4.34 -27.43
C LEU A 247 -1.38 -5.68 -27.81
N ALA A 248 -0.61 -6.61 -28.36
CA ALA A 248 -1.10 -7.96 -28.66
C ALA A 248 -1.51 -8.72 -27.38
N ALA A 249 -0.73 -8.63 -26.30
CA ALA A 249 -1.04 -9.27 -25.03
C ALA A 249 -2.32 -8.70 -24.39
N VAL A 250 -2.51 -7.39 -24.45
CA VAL A 250 -3.74 -6.74 -23.95
C VAL A 250 -4.96 -7.18 -24.75
N VAL A 251 -4.86 -7.25 -26.08
CA VAL A 251 -5.97 -7.71 -26.94
C VAL A 251 -6.31 -9.18 -26.67
N VAL A 252 -5.30 -10.05 -26.56
CA VAL A 252 -5.51 -11.47 -26.22
C VAL A 252 -6.11 -11.62 -24.83
N GLY A 253 -5.66 -10.85 -23.84
CA GLY A 253 -6.21 -10.83 -22.49
C GLY A 253 -7.68 -10.40 -22.45
N LEU A 254 -8.06 -9.37 -23.21
CA LEU A 254 -9.45 -8.92 -23.31
C LEU A 254 -10.34 -9.95 -24.00
N LEU A 255 -9.87 -10.61 -25.06
CA LEU A 255 -10.60 -11.69 -25.72
C LEU A 255 -10.80 -12.89 -24.77
N ALA A 256 -9.76 -13.29 -24.05
CA ALA A 256 -9.85 -14.34 -23.04
C ALA A 256 -10.81 -13.97 -21.90
N TYR A 257 -10.79 -12.72 -21.44
CA TYR A 257 -11.72 -12.20 -20.43
C TYR A 257 -13.18 -12.24 -20.92
N ILE A 258 -13.45 -11.82 -22.17
CA ILE A 258 -14.80 -11.87 -22.76
C ILE A 258 -15.26 -13.32 -22.90
N ILE A 259 -14.40 -14.24 -23.33
CA ILE A 259 -14.72 -15.67 -23.42
C ILE A 259 -14.98 -16.25 -22.03
N PHE A 260 -14.14 -15.94 -21.04
CA PHE A 260 -14.30 -16.41 -19.67
C PHE A 260 -15.58 -15.85 -19.04
N LYS A 261 -15.87 -14.56 -19.24
CA LYS A 261 -17.10 -13.92 -18.78
C LYS A 261 -18.32 -14.55 -19.45
N ARG A 262 -18.27 -14.80 -20.77
CA ARG A 262 -19.36 -15.46 -21.52
C ARG A 262 -19.54 -16.92 -21.09
N TRP A 263 -18.45 -17.65 -20.83
CA TRP A 263 -18.49 -19.00 -20.28
C TRP A 263 -19.10 -18.99 -18.89
N ASN A 264 -18.64 -18.11 -17.99
CA ASN A 264 -19.13 -18.06 -16.63
C ASN A 264 -20.61 -17.64 -16.58
N SER A 265 -21.04 -16.71 -17.44
CA SER A 265 -22.46 -16.38 -17.64
C SER A 265 -23.26 -17.58 -18.16
N CYS A 266 -22.76 -18.33 -19.15
CA CYS A 266 -23.42 -19.57 -19.61
C CYS A 266 -23.45 -20.66 -18.52
N LYS A 267 -22.42 -20.75 -17.67
CA LYS A 267 -22.34 -21.69 -16.56
C LYS A 267 -23.40 -21.37 -15.51
N GLN A 268 -23.55 -20.10 -15.15
CA GLN A 268 -24.61 -19.68 -14.22
C GLN A 268 -26.01 -19.83 -14.84
N ASN A 269 -26.19 -19.55 -16.14
CA ASN A 269 -27.48 -19.73 -16.80
C ASN A 269 -27.88 -21.22 -16.94
N LYS A 270 -26.90 -22.13 -17.08
CA LYS A 270 -27.13 -23.58 -17.08
C LYS A 270 -27.53 -24.11 -15.70
N GLN A 271 -26.99 -23.55 -14.62
CA GLN A 271 -27.42 -23.85 -13.25
C GLN A 271 -28.85 -23.34 -12.97
N ALA A 272 -29.21 -22.15 -13.47
CA ALA A 272 -30.56 -21.61 -13.36
C ALA A 272 -31.63 -22.41 -14.13
N ALA A 273 -31.28 -22.97 -15.30
CA ALA A 273 -32.17 -23.83 -16.07
C ALA A 273 -32.38 -25.22 -15.40
N ASN A 274 -31.32 -25.82 -14.85
CA ASN A 274 -31.42 -27.08 -14.10
C ASN A 274 -32.24 -26.94 -12.80
N ASN A 275 -32.11 -25.81 -12.10
CA ASN A 275 -32.93 -25.54 -10.91
C ASN A 275 -34.41 -25.34 -11.24
N ARG A 276 -34.75 -24.71 -12.39
CA ARG A 276 -36.14 -24.60 -12.87
C ARG A 276 -36.74 -25.95 -13.29
N ALA A 277 -35.95 -26.86 -13.87
CA ALA A 277 -36.41 -28.19 -14.23
C ALA A 277 -36.65 -29.10 -13.01
N ALA A 278 -35.95 -28.86 -11.89
CA ALA A 278 -36.17 -29.58 -10.64
C ALA A 278 -37.47 -29.17 -9.92
N THR A 279 -37.94 -27.92 -10.07
CA THR A 279 -39.19 -27.44 -9.46
C THR A 279 -40.45 -27.81 -10.25
N ALA A 280 -40.34 -28.17 -11.54
CA ALA A 280 -41.48 -28.49 -12.41
C ALA A 280 -42.03 -29.93 -12.27
N ASN A 281 -41.37 -30.80 -11.50
CA ASN A 281 -41.75 -32.22 -11.35
C ASN A 281 -42.48 -32.56 -10.02
N GLN A 282 -42.94 -31.57 -9.26
CA GLN A 282 -43.77 -31.80 -8.08
C GLN A 282 -45.23 -31.39 -8.35
N THR A 283 -46.02 -32.32 -8.89
CA THR A 283 -47.48 -32.30 -8.81
C THR A 283 -47.95 -32.83 -7.46
N PRO A 284 -48.93 -32.17 -6.81
CA PRO A 284 -50.14 -32.92 -6.45
C PRO A 284 -51.45 -32.15 -6.71
N SER A 285 -52.50 -32.91 -6.98
CA SER A 285 -53.91 -32.56 -7.24
C SER A 285 -54.77 -33.41 -6.29
N PRO A 286 -56.09 -33.18 -6.10
CA PRO A 286 -56.83 -31.98 -5.65
C PRO A 286 -57.68 -32.29 -4.37
N GLU A 287 -58.60 -31.40 -3.99
CA GLU A 287 -59.57 -31.40 -2.85
C GLU A 287 -59.14 -30.46 -1.69
N GLY A 288 -59.92 -29.53 -1.16
CA GLY A 288 -61.26 -29.03 -1.45
C GLY A 288 -61.52 -27.78 -0.58
N GLU A 289 -62.31 -26.87 -1.14
CA GLU A 289 -63.26 -25.93 -0.50
C GLU A 289 -62.85 -24.77 0.48
N LYS A 290 -62.98 -23.55 -0.08
CA LYS A 290 -63.79 -22.40 0.40
C LYS A 290 -63.21 -21.45 1.48
N LEU A 291 -62.71 -20.27 1.05
CA LEU A 291 -63.44 -19.00 1.11
C LEU A 291 -62.63 -17.83 0.52
N HIS A 292 -63.38 -16.91 -0.07
CA HIS A 292 -62.98 -15.73 -0.81
C HIS A 292 -62.01 -14.80 -0.07
N SER A 293 -61.04 -14.23 -0.81
CA SER A 293 -61.02 -12.79 -1.08
C SER A 293 -60.02 -12.45 -2.19
N ASP A 294 -60.52 -11.63 -3.09
CA ASP A 294 -59.97 -11.15 -4.34
C ASP A 294 -58.96 -10.02 -4.09
N SER A 295 -57.83 -10.03 -4.81
CA SER A 295 -57.03 -8.87 -5.27
C SER A 295 -55.64 -9.33 -5.69
N GLY A 296 -55.50 -9.67 -6.98
CA GLY A 296 -54.20 -9.69 -7.64
C GLY A 296 -53.83 -8.28 -8.10
N ILE A 297 -52.67 -7.78 -7.68
CA ILE A 297 -51.73 -7.04 -8.54
C ILE A 297 -50.38 -6.97 -7.85
N SER A 298 -49.42 -7.75 -8.34
CA SER A 298 -48.01 -7.65 -7.94
C SER A 298 -47.40 -6.43 -8.64
N VAL A 299 -46.91 -5.48 -7.85
CA VAL A 299 -46.21 -4.29 -8.33
C VAL A 299 -44.76 -4.68 -8.65
N ASP A 300 -44.40 -4.51 -9.92
CA ASP A 300 -43.07 -4.66 -10.48
C ASP A 300 -42.09 -3.70 -9.78
N SER A 301 -40.99 -4.22 -9.22
CA SER A 301 -39.98 -3.45 -8.48
C SER A 301 -38.87 -2.91 -9.39
N GLN A 302 -39.23 -2.34 -10.54
CA GLN A 302 -38.30 -1.73 -11.50
C GLN A 302 -38.61 -0.24 -11.78
N SER A 303 -38.84 0.56 -10.75
CA SER A 303 -38.95 2.03 -10.94
C SER A 303 -38.29 2.88 -9.87
N LEU A 304 -37.52 2.29 -8.93
CA LEU A 304 -36.82 3.05 -7.89
C LEU A 304 -35.33 3.33 -8.17
N GLN A 305 -34.81 2.94 -9.33
CA GLN A 305 -33.39 3.16 -9.67
C GLN A 305 -33.15 4.25 -10.75
N GLU A 306 -34.20 4.71 -11.44
CA GLU A 306 -34.07 5.76 -12.45
C GLU A 306 -34.27 7.19 -11.92
N GLN A 307 -34.80 7.35 -10.70
CA GLN A 307 -35.01 8.69 -10.11
C GLN A 307 -33.82 9.21 -9.28
N GLN A 308 -32.80 8.39 -9.02
CA GLN A 308 -31.58 8.79 -8.31
C GLN A 308 -30.43 9.23 -9.24
N ALA A 309 -30.52 8.96 -10.55
CA ALA A 309 -29.47 9.32 -11.51
C ALA A 309 -29.59 10.75 -12.08
N GLN A 310 -30.75 11.41 -11.96
CA GLN A 310 -30.95 12.77 -12.49
C GLN A 310 -30.73 13.91 -11.49
N THR A 311 -30.65 13.64 -10.19
CA THR A 311 -30.42 14.71 -9.18
C THR A 311 -28.94 15.07 -8.99
N GLN A 312 -27.99 14.26 -9.50
CA GLN A 312 -26.56 14.58 -9.44
C GLN A 312 -26.02 15.41 -10.62
N ALA A 313 -26.81 15.64 -11.67
CA ALA A 313 -26.34 16.33 -12.87
C ALA A 313 -26.53 17.87 -12.88
N GLN A 314 -27.17 18.47 -11.86
CA GLN A 314 -27.35 19.93 -11.77
C GLN A 314 -26.58 20.62 -10.63
N ALA A 315 -25.78 19.88 -9.85
CA ALA A 315 -25.00 20.46 -8.76
C ALA A 315 -23.55 20.88 -9.14
N HIS A 316 -23.10 20.67 -10.39
CA HIS A 316 -21.70 20.91 -10.78
C HIS A 316 -21.44 22.15 -11.66
N THR A 317 -22.41 23.07 -11.81
CA THR A 317 -22.22 24.25 -12.68
C THR A 317 -22.35 25.62 -11.98
N GLN A 318 -22.37 25.68 -10.65
CA GLN A 318 -22.28 26.97 -9.92
C GLN A 318 -21.50 26.88 -8.62
N MET A 319 -20.20 26.59 -8.67
CA MET A 319 -19.28 26.92 -7.56
C MET A 319 -17.87 27.21 -8.13
N HIS A 320 -17.79 28.18 -9.05
CA HIS A 320 -16.54 28.86 -9.38
C HIS A 320 -16.78 30.36 -9.19
N ALA A 321 -16.86 30.79 -7.93
CA ALA A 321 -16.76 32.18 -7.54
C ALA A 321 -16.21 32.25 -6.11
N THR A 322 -15.07 32.91 -6.01
CA THR A 322 -14.30 33.29 -4.82
C THR A 322 -15.13 34.08 -3.80
N GLU A 323 -15.02 33.79 -2.50
CA GLU A 323 -15.14 34.84 -1.48
C GLU A 323 -14.44 34.51 -0.15
N GLN A 324 -13.89 35.58 0.43
CA GLN A 324 -13.02 35.65 1.60
C GLN A 324 -13.81 35.44 2.91
N ILE A 325 -13.22 34.72 3.88
CA ILE A 325 -13.80 34.56 5.21
C ILE A 325 -13.23 35.64 6.15
N VAL A 326 -14.11 36.56 6.56
CA VAL A 326 -13.92 37.47 7.69
C VAL A 326 -14.34 36.73 8.97
N VAL A 327 -13.41 36.50 9.90
CA VAL A 327 -13.73 35.91 11.22
C VAL A 327 -14.14 37.03 12.18
N ARG A 328 -15.39 36.97 12.66
CA ARG A 328 -15.91 37.76 13.78
C ARG A 328 -15.41 37.15 15.09
N MET A 329 -14.80 37.97 15.94
CA MET A 329 -14.37 37.63 17.29
C MET A 329 -15.51 38.02 18.26
N ASP A 330 -16.19 37.03 18.85
CA ASP A 330 -17.12 37.26 19.97
C ASP A 330 -16.39 37.01 21.29
N GLY A 331 -16.29 38.08 22.10
CA GLY A 331 -15.66 38.08 23.41
C GLY A 331 -16.63 37.63 24.49
N GLY A 332 -16.23 36.63 25.27
CA GLY A 332 -16.87 36.22 26.52
C GLY A 332 -15.86 36.29 27.67
N ALA A 333 -16.16 37.12 28.67
CA ALA A 333 -15.35 37.35 29.86
C ALA A 333 -15.46 36.19 30.87
N GLN A 334 -14.36 35.86 31.54
CA GLN A 334 -14.32 34.98 32.71
C GLN A 334 -13.63 35.70 33.88
N PRO A 335 -14.12 35.57 35.14
CA PRO A 335 -13.70 36.42 36.25
C PRO A 335 -12.45 35.91 36.98
N ASP A 336 -11.65 36.88 37.44
CA ASP A 336 -10.42 36.75 38.21
C ASP A 336 -10.57 35.96 39.52
N SER A 337 -9.53 35.19 39.85
CA SER A 337 -9.27 34.62 41.18
C SER A 337 -8.00 35.26 41.79
N PRO A 338 -7.90 35.36 43.14
CA PRO A 338 -7.10 36.39 43.83
C PRO A 338 -5.62 36.01 44.07
N PRO A 339 -4.76 36.97 44.49
CA PRO A 339 -3.30 36.83 44.51
C PRO A 339 -2.77 36.16 45.80
N PRO A 340 -1.49 35.75 45.83
CA PRO A 340 -0.96 34.89 46.87
C PRO A 340 -0.57 35.69 48.12
N GLN A 341 -0.71 35.07 49.29
CA GLN A 341 -0.09 35.55 50.53
C GLN A 341 1.24 34.83 50.77
N ALA A 342 2.15 35.59 51.39
CA ALA A 342 3.39 35.15 52.01
C ALA A 342 3.17 34.13 53.14
#